data_AF-A0A520ZV03-F1
#
_entry.id   AF-A0A520ZV03-F1
#
_cell.length_a   1.000
_cell.length_b   1.000
_cell.length_c   1.000
_cell.angle_alpha   90.00
_cell.angle_beta   90.00
_cell.angle_gamma   90.00
#
_symmetry.space_group_name_H-M   'P 1'
#
loop_
_entity.id
_entity.type
_entity.pdbx_description
1 polymer ?
#
loop_
_entity_poly.entity_id
_entity_poly.type
_entity_poly.pdbx_seq_one_letter_code
_entity_poly.pdbx_strand_id
1 'polypeptide(L)'
;SAATAALCSIPVHGGRLNDYLVTRDVELMGPLYRALGLSVAAVTAEMDEHQRRSGYAKDIVYCTNKQLAFDYLRDRILLNGDQNRLKLQLERLHRPDARSSRLFLRGLCFAIVDEADSVLVDEARTPLIISRNKDSTEQEVLFRQALELADRLEQSVHFTIDVHERAASINERGSTYLGEISKGLGSIWNSSRQREELVRQALSANYLFTRDHHYLVDEGKVKIIDENTGRVMADRSWERGLHQMIEIKEGCEISGQQEQLARITYQRFFRRYLRLAGMTGTAREVRRELWTIYHLPVRTIPTNKPVRRSRQKDSIFLDKKTKWSAIAARIKGLVDKERPVLVGTRSVEDSELLSELLTRHEVVHQVLNARQDAREAQIIARAGKKATVTVATN
;
A
#
# COMPACT_ATOMS: atom_id res chain seq x y z
N SER A 1 -5.28 -25.53 17.76
CA SER A 1 -5.75 -24.13 17.84
C SER A 1 -4.56 -23.21 18.11
N ALA A 2 -4.73 -21.87 18.09
CA ALA A 2 -3.66 -20.93 18.46
C ALA A 2 -3.10 -21.24 19.86
N ALA A 3 -3.99 -21.44 20.85
CA ALA A 3 -3.60 -21.82 22.21
C ALA A 3 -2.77 -23.11 22.28
N THR A 4 -3.14 -24.16 21.54
CA THR A 4 -2.36 -25.41 21.52
C THR A 4 -0.93 -25.19 21.03
N ALA A 5 -0.75 -24.41 19.95
CA ALA A 5 0.58 -24.14 19.42
C ALA A 5 1.40 -23.28 20.40
N ALA A 6 0.77 -22.26 21.00
CA ALA A 6 1.38 -21.41 22.01
C ALA A 6 1.79 -22.19 23.28
N LEU A 7 1.00 -23.16 23.75
CA LEU A 7 1.37 -24.06 24.85
C LEU A 7 2.62 -24.90 24.54
N CYS A 8 2.87 -25.21 23.26
CA CYS A 8 4.10 -25.84 22.81
C CYS A 8 5.26 -24.84 22.61
N SER A 9 5.15 -23.61 23.11
CA SER A 9 6.11 -22.52 22.92
C SER A 9 6.34 -22.14 21.45
N ILE A 10 5.35 -22.36 20.58
CA ILE A 10 5.39 -21.94 19.18
C ILE A 10 4.69 -20.58 19.08
N PRO A 11 5.41 -19.50 18.70
CA PRO A 11 4.81 -18.19 18.49
C PRO A 11 3.72 -18.23 17.41
N VAL A 12 2.56 -17.63 17.70
CA VAL A 12 1.41 -17.61 16.79
C VAL A 12 1.05 -16.18 16.39
N HIS A 13 0.93 -15.93 15.09
CA HIS A 13 0.39 -14.69 14.54
C HIS A 13 -1.04 -14.90 14.05
N GLY A 14 -1.99 -14.19 14.64
CA GLY A 14 -3.39 -14.10 14.21
C GLY A 14 -3.59 -12.91 13.28
N GLY A 15 -3.65 -13.17 11.97
CA GLY A 15 -3.81 -12.14 10.95
C GLY A 15 -5.26 -11.68 10.81
N ARG A 16 -5.51 -10.37 10.92
CA ARG A 16 -6.82 -9.73 10.71
C ARG A 16 -6.78 -8.69 9.59
N LEU A 17 -7.95 -8.23 9.15
CA LEU A 17 -8.08 -7.23 8.08
C LEU A 17 -7.79 -5.79 8.56
N ASN A 18 -8.24 -5.40 9.76
CA ASN A 18 -8.05 -4.04 10.29
C ASN A 18 -7.71 -4.03 11.79
N ASP A 19 -7.20 -2.89 12.26
CA ASP A 19 -6.72 -2.72 13.63
C ASP A 19 -7.87 -2.80 14.66
N TYR A 20 -9.10 -2.45 14.28
CA TYR A 20 -10.27 -2.62 15.14
C TYR A 20 -10.53 -4.09 15.48
N LEU A 21 -10.51 -4.99 14.48
CA LEU A 21 -10.69 -6.43 14.68
C LEU A 21 -9.55 -7.03 15.50
N VAL A 22 -8.31 -6.53 15.32
CA VAL A 22 -7.15 -6.93 16.11
C VAL A 22 -7.40 -6.68 17.60
N THR A 23 -7.75 -5.45 17.97
CA THR A 23 -7.97 -5.07 19.37
C THR A 23 -9.17 -5.81 19.98
N ARG A 24 -10.29 -5.85 19.26
CA ARG A 24 -11.51 -6.58 19.68
C ARG A 24 -11.22 -8.04 20.01
N ASP A 25 -10.44 -8.72 19.17
CA ASP A 25 -10.22 -10.15 19.34
C ASP A 25 -9.24 -10.46 20.47
N VAL A 26 -8.30 -9.57 20.75
CA VAL A 26 -7.46 -9.64 21.95
C VAL A 26 -8.30 -9.46 23.22
N GLU A 27 -9.23 -8.50 23.23
CA GLU A 27 -10.14 -8.30 24.36
C GLU A 27 -11.06 -9.51 24.57
N LEU A 28 -11.59 -10.07 23.48
CA LEU A 28 -12.55 -11.17 23.52
C LEU A 28 -11.90 -12.51 23.87
N MET A 29 -10.72 -12.81 23.30
CA MET A 29 -10.01 -14.07 23.54
C MET A 29 -9.01 -14.00 24.70
N GLY A 30 -8.67 -12.80 25.16
CA GLY A 30 -7.68 -12.56 26.22
C GLY A 30 -7.97 -13.27 27.55
N PRO A 31 -9.22 -13.30 28.07
CA PRO A 31 -9.55 -14.06 29.27
C PRO A 31 -9.23 -15.55 29.12
N LEU A 32 -9.53 -16.15 27.96
CA LEU A 32 -9.25 -17.57 27.69
C LEU A 32 -7.74 -17.84 27.67
N TYR A 33 -6.96 -17.03 26.95
CA TYR A 33 -5.50 -17.23 26.88
C TYR A 33 -4.83 -17.04 28.24
N ARG A 34 -5.25 -16.02 29.01
CA ARG A 34 -4.74 -15.79 30.37
C ARG A 34 -5.10 -16.93 31.32
N ALA A 35 -6.30 -17.50 31.21
CA ALA A 35 -6.68 -18.68 32.00
C ALA A 35 -5.81 -19.90 31.70
N LEU A 36 -5.24 -20.00 30.49
CA LEU A 36 -4.29 -21.03 30.09
C LEU A 36 -2.82 -20.67 30.40
N GLY A 37 -2.56 -19.55 31.08
CA GLY A 37 -1.21 -19.06 31.38
C GLY A 37 -0.46 -18.49 30.16
N LEU A 38 -1.16 -18.24 29.06
CA LEU A 38 -0.58 -17.70 27.83
C LEU A 38 -0.69 -16.17 27.77
N SER A 39 0.33 -15.57 27.17
CA SER A 39 0.38 -14.14 26.94
C SER A 39 -0.12 -13.79 25.53
N VAL A 40 -0.90 -12.70 25.43
CA VAL A 40 -1.48 -12.23 24.16
C VAL A 40 -1.29 -10.71 24.00
N ALA A 41 -1.07 -10.22 22.77
CA ALA A 41 -1.05 -8.79 22.45
C ALA A 41 -1.68 -8.47 21.10
N ALA A 42 -2.12 -7.22 20.98
CA ALA A 42 -2.44 -6.55 19.71
C ALA A 42 -1.20 -5.77 19.25
N VAL A 43 -0.85 -5.85 17.97
CA VAL A 43 0.12 -4.96 17.33
C VAL A 43 -0.59 -4.17 16.24
N THR A 44 -0.67 -2.85 16.43
CA THR A 44 -1.36 -1.90 15.54
C THR A 44 -0.37 -0.95 14.87
N ALA A 45 -0.83 -0.19 13.88
CA ALA A 45 0.03 0.74 13.14
C ALA A 45 0.59 1.87 14.01
N GLU A 46 -0.18 2.34 14.99
CA GLU A 46 0.14 3.50 15.85
C GLU A 46 1.18 3.20 16.94
N MET A 47 1.50 1.92 17.18
CA MET A 47 2.47 1.54 18.21
C MET A 47 3.90 1.98 17.85
N ASP A 48 4.60 2.52 18.85
CA ASP A 48 6.03 2.81 18.75
C ASP A 48 6.88 1.52 18.65
N GLU A 49 8.17 1.67 18.33
CA GLU A 49 9.05 0.53 18.14
C GLU A 49 9.26 -0.33 19.40
N HIS A 50 9.19 0.26 20.59
CA HIS A 50 9.38 -0.47 21.85
C HIS A 50 8.12 -1.27 22.21
N GLN A 51 6.94 -0.65 22.12
CA GLN A 51 5.64 -1.28 22.29
C GLN A 51 5.47 -2.44 21.32
N ARG A 52 5.81 -2.23 20.05
CA ARG A 52 5.75 -3.25 18.99
C ARG A 52 6.63 -4.45 19.28
N ARG A 53 7.89 -4.23 19.69
CA ARG A 53 8.80 -5.32 20.13
C ARG A 53 8.23 -6.08 21.32
N SER A 54 7.69 -5.39 22.31
CA SER A 54 7.06 -6.01 23.48
C SER A 54 5.81 -6.82 23.10
N GLY A 55 5.02 -6.33 22.13
CA GLY A 55 3.86 -7.04 21.58
C GLY A 55 4.25 -8.33 20.89
N TYR A 56 5.23 -8.30 19.99
CA TYR A 56 5.75 -9.50 19.30
C TYR A 56 6.48 -10.49 20.23
N ALA A 57 6.80 -10.09 21.47
CA ALA A 57 7.38 -10.97 22.47
C ALA A 57 6.37 -11.94 23.11
N LYS A 58 5.06 -11.71 22.94
CA LYS A 58 3.98 -12.54 23.50
C LYS A 58 3.84 -13.88 22.75
N ASP A 59 3.15 -14.83 23.38
CA ASP A 59 2.94 -16.17 22.81
C ASP A 59 2.00 -16.13 21.60
N ILE A 60 0.98 -15.26 21.68
CA ILE A 60 -0.02 -15.05 20.63
C ILE A 60 -0.09 -13.56 20.31
N VAL A 61 0.01 -13.22 19.03
CA VAL A 61 -0.02 -11.82 18.57
C VAL A 61 -1.11 -11.68 17.53
N TYR A 62 -2.08 -10.80 17.79
CA TYR A 62 -3.01 -10.34 16.75
C TYR A 62 -2.45 -9.09 16.10
N CYS A 63 -2.49 -9.05 14.78
CA CYS A 63 -2.05 -7.90 14.00
C CYS A 63 -2.71 -7.93 12.62
N THR A 64 -2.69 -6.80 11.92
CA THR A 64 -3.13 -6.80 10.52
C THR A 64 -2.08 -7.49 9.65
N ASN A 65 -2.54 -8.18 8.60
CA ASN A 65 -1.64 -8.85 7.66
C ASN A 65 -0.64 -7.87 7.04
N LYS A 66 -1.12 -6.66 6.74
CA LYS A 66 -0.33 -5.54 6.23
C LYS A 66 0.77 -5.17 7.22
N GLN A 67 0.43 -4.96 8.49
CA GLN A 67 1.39 -4.56 9.50
C GLN A 67 2.48 -5.63 9.71
N LEU A 68 2.06 -6.89 9.78
CA LEU A 68 2.95 -8.02 9.96
C LEU A 68 3.98 -8.15 8.82
N ALA A 69 3.54 -7.96 7.58
CA ALA A 69 4.42 -7.99 6.41
C ALA A 69 5.35 -6.76 6.34
N PHE A 70 4.88 -5.57 6.75
CA PHE A 70 5.73 -4.37 6.83
C PHE A 70 6.80 -4.49 7.92
N ASP A 71 6.47 -5.01 9.10
CA ASP A 71 7.47 -5.20 10.16
C ASP A 71 8.51 -6.24 9.76
N TYR A 72 8.12 -7.28 9.02
CA TYR A 72 9.08 -8.19 8.39
C TYR A 72 10.01 -7.49 7.38
N LEU A 73 9.48 -6.56 6.56
CA LEU A 73 10.30 -5.78 5.63
C LEU A 73 11.26 -4.84 6.38
N ARG A 74 10.81 -4.19 7.46
CA ARG A 74 11.65 -3.34 8.32
C ARG A 74 12.80 -4.13 8.94
N ASP A 75 12.51 -5.31 9.49
CA ASP A 75 13.52 -6.24 10.00
C ASP A 75 14.54 -6.62 8.92
N ARG A 76 14.08 -6.85 7.67
CA ARG A 76 14.98 -7.13 6.54
C ARG A 76 15.89 -5.97 6.17
N ILE A 77 15.36 -4.74 6.16
CA ILE A 77 16.14 -3.53 5.88
C ILE A 77 17.20 -3.36 6.96
N LEU A 78 16.85 -3.52 8.24
CA LEU A 78 17.81 -3.42 9.35
C LEU A 78 18.96 -4.44 9.22
N LEU A 79 18.66 -5.63 8.71
CA LEU A 79 19.64 -6.68 8.49
C LEU A 79 20.54 -6.44 7.26
N ASN A 80 20.26 -5.44 6.41
CA ASN A 80 21.01 -5.12 5.19
C ASN A 80 21.27 -6.36 4.29
N GLY A 81 20.34 -7.32 4.29
CA GLY A 81 20.50 -8.58 3.55
C GLY A 81 21.48 -9.60 4.16
N ASP A 82 22.18 -9.28 5.24
CA ASP A 82 23.10 -10.18 5.92
C ASP A 82 22.36 -11.02 6.97
N GLN A 83 22.02 -12.25 6.59
CA GLN A 83 21.18 -13.17 7.38
C GLN A 83 22.00 -14.18 8.18
N ASN A 84 23.33 -14.01 8.25
CA ASN A 84 24.17 -15.02 8.84
C ASN A 84 23.92 -15.12 10.35
N ARG A 85 23.23 -16.19 10.76
CA ARG A 85 22.77 -16.42 12.14
C ARG A 85 23.92 -16.39 13.14
N LEU A 86 25.09 -16.88 12.73
CA LEU A 86 26.33 -16.82 13.51
C LEU A 86 26.78 -15.37 13.74
N LYS A 87 26.70 -14.51 12.73
CA LYS A 87 27.07 -13.09 12.83
C LYS A 87 26.13 -12.34 13.78
N LEU A 88 24.83 -12.63 13.71
CA LEU A 88 23.84 -12.05 14.63
C LEU A 88 24.04 -12.53 16.08
N GLN A 89 24.42 -13.79 16.29
CA GLN A 89 24.74 -14.33 17.61
C GLN A 89 26.05 -13.75 18.17
N LEU A 90 27.08 -13.60 17.35
CA LEU A 90 28.34 -12.94 17.74
C LEU A 90 28.12 -11.47 18.08
N GLU A 91 27.31 -10.73 17.31
CA GLU A 91 26.97 -9.34 17.62
C GLU A 91 26.27 -9.20 18.99
N ARG A 92 25.39 -10.14 19.37
CA ARG A 92 24.73 -10.14 20.70
C ARG A 92 25.71 -10.29 21.86
N LEU A 93 26.76 -11.08 21.68
CA LEU A 93 27.76 -11.33 22.73
C LEU A 93 28.69 -10.13 22.94
N HIS A 94 28.94 -9.35 21.88
CA HIS A 94 29.92 -8.26 21.92
C HIS A 94 29.33 -6.86 22.03
N ARG A 95 28.02 -6.66 21.75
CA ARG A 95 27.38 -5.33 21.81
C ARG A 95 26.00 -5.39 22.49
N PRO A 96 25.75 -4.60 23.55
CA PRO A 96 24.41 -4.47 24.13
C PRO A 96 23.38 -3.91 23.13
N ASP A 97 23.81 -3.06 22.18
CA ASP A 97 22.98 -2.49 21.09
C ASP A 97 23.06 -3.27 19.76
N ALA A 98 23.18 -4.60 19.83
CA ALA A 98 23.21 -5.45 18.64
C ALA A 98 21.97 -5.22 17.74
N ARG A 99 22.12 -5.28 16.41
CA ARG A 99 20.99 -5.11 15.48
C ARG A 99 19.83 -6.08 15.76
N SER A 100 20.16 -7.26 16.26
CA SER A 100 19.20 -8.28 16.67
C SER A 100 18.30 -7.90 17.86
N SER A 101 18.64 -6.89 18.68
CA SER A 101 17.77 -6.37 19.76
C SER A 101 16.76 -5.33 19.28
N ARG A 102 16.92 -4.87 18.03
CA ARG A 102 16.03 -3.92 17.34
C ARG A 102 15.05 -4.62 16.38
N LEU A 103 15.17 -5.94 16.19
CA LEU A 103 14.23 -6.70 15.39
C LEU A 103 12.88 -6.79 16.10
N PHE A 104 11.79 -6.67 15.34
CA PHE A 104 10.43 -6.82 15.83
C PHE A 104 10.05 -8.29 15.95
N LEU A 105 10.24 -9.06 14.88
CA LEU A 105 9.74 -10.42 14.79
C LEU A 105 10.71 -11.42 15.41
N ARG A 106 10.16 -12.40 16.14
CA ARG A 106 10.92 -13.51 16.73
C ARG A 106 11.10 -14.70 15.77
N GLY A 107 10.48 -14.62 14.60
CA GLY A 107 10.46 -15.68 13.59
C GLY A 107 9.06 -15.84 12.98
N LEU A 108 8.99 -16.51 11.83
CA LEU A 108 7.73 -16.81 11.14
C LEU A 108 7.36 -18.27 11.41
N CYS A 109 6.82 -18.55 12.60
CA CYS A 109 6.53 -19.92 13.06
C CYS A 109 5.16 -20.40 12.60
N PHE A 110 4.09 -19.87 13.17
CA PHE A 110 2.72 -20.24 12.80
C PHE A 110 1.86 -18.99 12.56
N ALA A 111 1.19 -18.94 11.41
CA ALA A 111 0.19 -17.92 11.11
C ALA A 111 -1.19 -18.55 10.92
N ILE A 112 -2.21 -17.89 11.47
CA ILE A 112 -3.63 -18.18 11.21
C ILE A 112 -4.22 -16.90 10.61
N VAL A 113 -4.57 -16.96 9.33
CA VAL A 113 -5.09 -15.82 8.58
C VAL A 113 -6.62 -15.87 8.56
N ASP A 114 -7.25 -14.82 9.08
CA ASP A 114 -8.69 -14.62 8.96
C ASP A 114 -9.06 -14.04 7.60
N GLU A 115 -10.26 -14.34 7.11
CA GLU A 115 -10.72 -14.01 5.75
C GLU A 115 -9.63 -14.33 4.71
N ALA A 116 -9.17 -15.59 4.78
CA ALA A 116 -7.97 -16.04 4.06
C ALA A 116 -8.06 -15.92 2.54
N ASP A 117 -9.26 -15.97 1.95
CA ASP A 117 -9.48 -15.68 0.54
C ASP A 117 -9.19 -14.20 0.23
N SER A 118 -9.75 -13.26 0.98
CA SER A 118 -9.48 -11.83 0.78
C SER A 118 -7.98 -11.51 0.92
N VAL A 119 -7.29 -12.09 1.90
CA VAL A 119 -5.87 -11.78 2.16
C VAL A 119 -4.92 -12.51 1.22
N LEU A 120 -5.09 -13.83 1.10
CA LEU A 120 -4.10 -14.68 0.39
C LEU A 120 -4.34 -14.71 -1.12
N VAL A 121 -5.50 -14.25 -1.60
CA VAL A 121 -5.89 -14.21 -3.01
C VAL A 121 -6.06 -12.77 -3.48
N ASP A 122 -7.01 -12.03 -2.92
CA ASP A 122 -7.39 -10.71 -3.46
C ASP A 122 -6.33 -9.64 -3.18
N GLU A 123 -5.93 -9.46 -1.92
CA GLU A 123 -4.88 -8.51 -1.54
C GLU A 123 -3.49 -8.94 -2.04
N ALA A 124 -3.29 -10.23 -2.31
CA ALA A 124 -2.00 -10.77 -2.73
C ALA A 124 -1.57 -10.31 -4.14
N ARG A 125 -2.44 -9.65 -4.90
CA ARG A 125 -2.15 -9.15 -6.25
C ARG A 125 -1.15 -7.99 -6.25
N THR A 126 -1.18 -7.15 -5.22
CA THR A 126 -0.34 -5.95 -5.16
C THR A 126 0.83 -6.18 -4.21
N PRO A 127 2.09 -5.95 -4.63
CA PRO A 127 3.22 -6.05 -3.72
C PRO A 127 3.20 -4.95 -2.65
N LEU A 128 3.69 -5.29 -1.46
CA LEU A 128 4.01 -4.33 -0.41
C LEU A 128 5.42 -3.77 -0.64
N ILE A 129 5.54 -2.44 -0.57
CA ILE A 129 6.77 -1.71 -0.85
C ILE A 129 7.04 -0.75 0.31
N ILE A 130 8.28 -0.77 0.84
CA ILE A 130 8.80 0.30 1.69
C ILE A 130 9.66 1.18 0.80
N SER A 131 9.26 2.43 0.66
CA SER A 131 10.03 3.47 -0.01
C SER A 131 10.59 4.44 1.04
N ARG A 132 11.75 5.02 0.74
CA ARG A 132 12.29 6.17 1.46
C ARG A 132 12.35 7.34 0.49
N ASN A 133 11.87 8.49 0.94
CA ASN A 133 12.16 9.74 0.25
C ASN A 133 13.64 10.03 0.47
N LYS A 134 14.44 10.09 -0.60
CA LYS A 134 15.78 10.65 -0.47
C LYS A 134 15.65 12.12 -0.07
N ASP A 135 16.47 12.56 0.89
CA ASP A 135 16.54 13.96 1.27
C ASP A 135 16.81 14.77 -0.01
N SER A 136 15.81 15.57 -0.38
CA SER A 136 15.83 16.32 -1.63
C SER A 136 16.83 17.46 -1.60
N THR A 137 17.33 17.87 -0.43
CA THR A 137 18.16 19.07 -0.27
C THR A 137 19.51 18.97 -0.99
N GLU A 138 20.22 17.84 -0.88
CA GLU A 138 21.49 17.66 -1.60
C GLU A 138 21.28 17.53 -3.12
N GLN A 139 20.20 16.84 -3.52
CA GLN A 139 19.84 16.67 -4.94
C GLN A 139 19.36 17.99 -5.56
N GLU A 140 18.63 18.79 -4.80
CA GLU A 140 18.17 20.12 -5.19
C GLU A 140 19.33 21.05 -5.49
N VAL A 141 20.32 21.11 -4.58
CA VAL A 141 21.54 21.90 -4.81
C VAL A 141 22.24 21.42 -6.09
N LEU A 142 22.37 20.10 -6.27
CA LEU A 142 23.00 19.52 -7.45
C LEU A 142 22.26 19.88 -8.75
N PHE A 143 20.94 19.76 -8.78
CA PHE A 143 20.12 20.03 -9.97
C PHE A 143 20.06 21.53 -10.28
N ARG A 144 20.00 22.40 -9.26
CA ARG A 144 20.13 23.85 -9.43
C ARG A 144 21.48 24.22 -10.04
N GLN A 145 22.57 23.67 -9.51
CA GLN A 145 23.91 23.86 -10.07
C GLN A 145 24.00 23.37 -11.54
N ALA A 146 23.37 22.25 -11.87
CA ALA A 146 23.34 21.74 -13.24
C ALA A 146 22.63 22.70 -14.21
N LEU A 147 21.49 23.26 -13.79
CA LEU A 147 20.74 24.27 -14.55
C LEU A 147 21.55 25.56 -14.73
N GLU A 148 22.17 26.08 -13.66
CA GLU A 148 23.04 27.26 -13.73
C GLU A 148 24.24 27.07 -14.66
N LEU A 149 24.84 25.88 -14.68
CA LEU A 149 25.94 25.55 -15.59
C LEU A 149 25.45 25.41 -17.03
N ALA A 150 24.27 24.84 -17.24
CA ALA A 150 23.65 24.74 -18.56
C ALA A 150 23.35 26.13 -19.14
N ASP A 151 22.88 27.07 -18.34
CA ASP A 151 22.59 28.46 -18.75
C ASP A 151 23.84 29.25 -19.16
N ARG A 152 25.03 28.84 -18.70
CA ARG A 152 26.32 29.44 -19.10
C ARG A 152 26.88 28.89 -20.40
N LEU A 153 26.32 27.78 -20.90
CA LEU A 153 26.71 27.22 -22.18
C LEU A 153 25.97 27.93 -23.32
N GLU A 154 26.59 27.90 -24.50
CA GLU A 154 26.06 28.59 -25.67
C GLU A 154 25.76 27.55 -26.76
N GLN A 155 24.54 27.58 -27.28
CA GLN A 155 24.09 26.66 -28.32
C GLN A 155 24.88 26.90 -29.61
N SER A 156 25.26 25.83 -30.31
CA SER A 156 26.13 25.83 -31.51
C SER A 156 27.62 26.12 -31.24
N VAL A 157 27.99 26.59 -30.04
CA VAL A 157 29.40 26.76 -29.64
C VAL A 157 29.84 25.65 -28.70
N HIS A 158 29.05 25.37 -27.66
CA HIS A 158 29.37 24.43 -26.58
C HIS A 158 28.55 23.13 -26.66
N PHE A 159 27.33 23.19 -27.21
CA PHE A 159 26.46 22.03 -27.34
C PHE A 159 25.56 22.13 -28.57
N THR A 160 25.00 20.99 -28.97
CA THR A 160 23.96 20.87 -29.99
C THR A 160 22.72 20.21 -29.38
N ILE A 161 21.55 20.53 -29.95
CA ILE A 161 20.27 19.93 -29.57
C ILE A 161 19.77 19.13 -30.77
N ASP A 162 19.55 17.84 -30.56
CA ASP A 162 18.84 17.01 -31.52
C ASP A 162 17.37 16.90 -31.09
N VAL A 163 16.49 17.53 -31.86
CA VAL A 163 15.05 17.53 -31.60
C VAL A 163 14.42 16.18 -31.94
N HIS A 164 14.97 15.43 -32.89
CA HIS A 164 14.46 14.12 -33.28
C HIS A 164 14.83 13.04 -32.26
N GLU A 165 16.08 13.05 -31.78
CA GLU A 165 16.54 12.12 -30.74
C GLU A 165 16.19 12.58 -29.31
N ARG A 166 15.67 13.82 -29.16
CA ARG A 166 15.40 14.46 -27.87
C ARG A 166 16.60 14.36 -26.92
N ALA A 167 17.78 14.70 -27.45
CA ALA A 167 19.01 14.66 -26.70
C ALA A 167 19.84 15.92 -26.95
N ALA A 168 20.36 16.48 -25.87
CA ALA A 168 21.45 17.44 -25.95
C ALA A 168 22.79 16.69 -26.09
N SER A 169 23.71 17.20 -26.90
CA SER A 169 25.08 16.67 -27.01
C SER A 169 26.08 17.79 -26.75
N ILE A 170 27.01 17.56 -25.84
CA ILE A 170 28.06 18.52 -25.49
C ILE A 170 29.28 18.22 -26.37
N ASN A 171 29.84 19.25 -27.03
CA ASN A 171 31.03 19.09 -27.86
C ASN A 171 32.32 19.25 -27.03
N GLU A 172 33.49 19.04 -27.66
CA GLU A 172 34.79 19.10 -26.95
C GLU A 172 35.06 20.48 -26.32
N ARG A 173 34.65 21.56 -26.98
CA ARG A 173 34.77 22.93 -26.43
C ARG A 173 33.87 23.09 -25.21
N GLY A 174 32.64 22.61 -25.28
CA GLY A 174 31.69 22.60 -24.16
C GLY A 174 32.19 21.77 -22.98
N SER A 175 32.75 20.58 -23.22
CA SER A 175 33.31 19.73 -22.16
C SER A 175 34.50 20.41 -21.46
N THR A 176 35.38 21.05 -22.23
CA THR A 176 36.53 21.82 -21.69
C THR A 176 36.06 23.01 -20.86
N TYR A 177 35.14 23.81 -21.39
CA TYR A 177 34.59 24.97 -20.69
C TYR A 177 33.83 24.58 -19.42
N LEU A 178 32.99 23.54 -19.49
CA LEU A 178 32.36 22.92 -18.31
C LEU A 178 33.40 22.46 -17.28
N GLY A 179 34.52 21.93 -17.75
CA GLY A 179 35.73 21.64 -17.00
C GLY A 179 36.19 22.77 -16.10
N GLU A 180 36.19 23.98 -16.62
CA GLU A 180 36.69 25.17 -15.95
C GLU A 180 35.67 25.78 -15.01
N ILE A 181 34.42 25.95 -15.46
CA ILE A 181 33.38 26.63 -14.69
C ILE A 181 32.80 25.79 -13.55
N SER A 182 33.04 24.48 -13.55
CA SER A 182 32.59 23.56 -12.48
C SER A 182 33.63 23.31 -11.39
N LYS A 183 34.82 23.90 -11.49
CA LYS A 183 35.88 23.75 -10.48
C LYS A 183 35.42 24.25 -9.13
N GLY A 184 35.60 23.42 -8.10
CA GLY A 184 35.27 23.77 -6.70
C GLY A 184 33.82 23.51 -6.29
N LEU A 185 32.95 23.03 -7.19
CA LEU A 185 31.54 22.75 -6.87
C LEU A 185 31.31 21.41 -6.14
N GLY A 186 32.32 20.56 -6.03
CA GLY A 186 32.25 19.30 -5.28
C GLY A 186 32.75 18.07 -6.04
N SER A 187 32.69 16.90 -5.40
CA SER A 187 33.25 15.64 -5.94
C SER A 187 32.54 15.15 -7.21
N ILE A 188 31.20 15.30 -7.29
CA ILE A 188 30.41 14.88 -8.45
C ILE A 188 30.82 15.67 -9.71
N TRP A 189 31.12 16.96 -9.55
CA TRP A 189 31.53 17.86 -10.62
C TRP A 189 32.96 17.63 -11.14
N ASN A 190 33.80 16.94 -10.37
CA ASN A 190 35.15 16.56 -10.78
C ASN A 190 35.15 15.39 -11.77
N SER A 191 34.08 14.58 -11.82
CA SER A 191 33.95 13.50 -12.79
C SER A 191 33.38 14.04 -14.11
N SER A 192 34.18 14.05 -15.19
CA SER A 192 33.72 14.53 -16.50
C SER A 192 32.43 13.86 -16.93
N ARG A 193 32.34 12.53 -16.74
CA ARG A 193 31.16 11.74 -17.10
C ARG A 193 29.90 12.15 -16.31
N GLN A 194 30.01 12.32 -15.00
CA GLN A 194 28.85 12.67 -14.17
C GLN A 194 28.40 14.12 -14.41
N ARG A 195 29.36 15.04 -14.51
CA ARG A 195 29.10 16.44 -14.84
C ARG A 195 28.40 16.57 -16.19
N GLU A 196 28.94 15.96 -17.24
CA GLU A 196 28.35 16.03 -18.58
C GLU A 196 26.96 15.41 -18.62
N GLU A 197 26.73 14.30 -17.91
CA GLU A 197 25.39 13.71 -17.82
C GLU A 197 24.38 14.68 -17.19
N LEU A 198 24.72 15.29 -16.04
CA LEU A 198 23.83 16.21 -15.34
C LEU A 198 23.54 17.46 -16.16
N VAL A 199 24.57 18.05 -16.77
CA VAL A 199 24.41 19.24 -17.62
C VAL A 199 23.63 18.90 -18.88
N ARG A 200 23.82 17.71 -19.46
CA ARG A 200 23.01 17.24 -20.58
C ARG A 200 21.53 17.13 -20.22
N GLN A 201 21.19 16.59 -19.04
CA GLN A 201 19.80 16.55 -18.57
C GLN A 201 19.24 17.97 -18.35
N ALA A 202 20.05 18.90 -17.82
CA ALA A 202 19.65 20.29 -17.62
C ALA A 202 19.41 21.02 -18.96
N LEU A 203 20.28 20.82 -19.96
CA LEU A 203 20.08 21.30 -21.32
C LEU A 203 18.81 20.72 -21.94
N SER A 204 18.56 19.42 -21.75
CA SER A 204 17.31 18.81 -22.19
C SER A 204 16.10 19.47 -21.52
N ALA A 205 16.11 19.66 -20.20
CA ALA A 205 15.04 20.35 -19.46
C ALA A 205 14.78 21.78 -19.99
N ASN A 206 15.85 22.51 -20.33
CA ASN A 206 15.76 23.89 -20.80
C ASN A 206 15.24 23.99 -22.24
N TYR A 207 15.77 23.17 -23.16
CA TYR A 207 15.58 23.33 -24.61
C TYR A 207 14.61 22.33 -25.24
N LEU A 208 14.41 21.14 -24.67
CA LEU A 208 13.57 20.09 -25.26
C LEU A 208 12.19 19.99 -24.59
N PHE A 209 12.05 20.46 -23.35
CA PHE A 209 10.80 20.39 -22.59
C PHE A 209 10.18 21.76 -22.36
N THR A 210 9.18 22.06 -23.19
CA THR A 210 8.37 23.29 -23.13
C THR A 210 7.07 23.08 -22.37
N ARG A 211 6.74 24.05 -21.50
CA ARG A 211 5.46 24.19 -20.82
C ARG A 211 4.31 24.29 -21.84
N ASP A 212 3.15 23.76 -21.46
CA ASP A 212 1.91 23.68 -22.24
C ASP A 212 1.99 22.82 -23.51
N HIS A 213 3.14 22.20 -23.79
CA HIS A 213 3.33 21.23 -24.87
C HIS A 213 3.70 19.85 -24.33
N HIS A 214 4.71 19.78 -23.44
CA HIS A 214 5.23 18.52 -22.88
C HIS A 214 4.78 18.28 -21.44
N TYR A 215 4.43 19.36 -20.72
CA TYR A 215 3.88 19.33 -19.37
C TYR A 215 3.08 20.58 -19.08
N LEU A 216 2.30 20.51 -18.01
CA LEU A 216 1.69 21.68 -17.37
C LEU A 216 2.11 21.73 -15.91
N VAL A 217 1.95 22.91 -15.30
CA VAL A 217 2.14 23.12 -13.87
C VAL A 217 0.77 23.31 -13.25
N ASP A 218 0.40 22.45 -12.31
CA ASP A 218 -0.87 22.49 -11.60
C ASP A 218 -0.67 22.19 -10.12
N GLU A 219 -1.25 23.03 -9.25
CA GLU A 219 -1.07 22.99 -7.79
C GLU A 219 0.40 22.95 -7.35
N GLY A 220 1.29 23.66 -8.07
CA GLY A 220 2.72 23.68 -7.77
C GLY A 220 3.46 22.39 -8.12
N LYS A 221 2.88 21.52 -8.97
CA LYS A 221 3.49 20.27 -9.45
C LYS A 221 3.52 20.20 -10.96
N VAL A 222 4.59 19.63 -11.50
CA VAL A 222 4.74 19.35 -12.94
C VAL A 222 3.97 18.08 -13.30
N LYS A 223 3.04 18.17 -14.24
CA LYS A 223 2.27 17.04 -14.76
C LYS A 223 2.56 16.84 -16.25
N ILE A 224 3.01 15.64 -16.62
CA ILE A 224 3.39 15.30 -18.00
C ILE A 224 2.15 15.30 -18.90
N ILE A 225 2.27 15.80 -20.14
CA ILE A 225 1.24 15.73 -21.17
C ILE A 225 1.66 14.69 -22.21
N ASP A 226 0.73 13.81 -22.58
CA ASP A 226 0.90 12.95 -23.76
C ASP A 226 0.70 13.77 -25.03
N GLU A 227 1.78 13.97 -25.80
CA GLU A 227 1.80 14.79 -27.01
C GLU A 227 0.83 14.31 -28.11
N ASN A 228 0.50 13.01 -28.15
CA ASN A 228 -0.43 12.49 -29.16
C ASN A 228 -1.89 12.72 -28.79
N THR A 229 -2.20 12.76 -27.49
CA THR A 229 -3.59 12.76 -27.00
C THR A 229 -3.97 14.03 -26.23
N GLY A 230 -3.00 14.87 -25.86
CA GLY A 230 -3.17 16.03 -24.99
C GLY A 230 -3.55 15.67 -23.55
N ARG A 231 -3.50 14.39 -23.17
CA ARG A 231 -3.94 13.92 -21.85
C ARG A 231 -2.87 14.13 -20.80
N VAL A 232 -3.30 14.57 -19.62
CA VAL A 232 -2.45 14.75 -18.45
C VAL A 232 -2.14 13.38 -17.82
N MET A 233 -0.86 13.09 -17.64
CA MET A 233 -0.32 11.87 -17.07
C MET A 233 0.29 12.15 -15.68
N ALA A 234 -0.57 12.46 -14.70
CA ALA A 234 -0.16 12.90 -13.36
C ALA A 234 0.70 11.87 -12.60
N ASP A 235 0.57 10.57 -12.90
CA ASP A 235 1.31 9.50 -12.23
C ASP A 235 2.68 9.20 -12.88
N ARG A 236 3.07 9.96 -13.90
CA ARG A 236 4.35 9.76 -14.61
C ARG A 236 5.35 10.85 -14.25
N SER A 237 6.60 10.45 -14.11
CA SER A 237 7.75 11.34 -13.97
C SER A 237 8.83 10.93 -14.99
N TRP A 238 9.63 11.91 -15.44
CA TRP A 238 10.81 11.62 -16.24
C TRP A 238 11.96 11.11 -15.38
N GLU A 239 12.77 10.22 -15.94
CA GLU A 239 13.86 9.57 -15.23
C GLU A 239 15.10 10.46 -15.08
N ARG A 240 16.09 9.96 -14.31
CA ARG A 240 17.46 10.54 -14.20
C ARG A 240 17.54 12.00 -13.75
N GLY A 241 16.57 12.46 -12.98
CA GLY A 241 16.56 13.83 -12.45
C GLY A 241 15.92 14.87 -13.38
N LEU A 242 15.53 14.49 -14.60
CA LEU A 242 14.96 15.41 -15.58
C LEU A 242 13.65 16.04 -15.09
N HIS A 243 12.79 15.25 -14.42
CA HIS A 243 11.55 15.77 -13.83
C HIS A 243 11.83 16.81 -12.76
N GLN A 244 12.77 16.52 -11.85
CA GLN A 244 13.19 17.45 -10.80
C GLN A 244 13.81 18.73 -11.37
N MET A 245 14.58 18.64 -12.46
CA MET A 245 15.13 19.82 -13.14
C MET A 245 14.04 20.69 -13.77
N ILE A 246 12.97 20.09 -14.32
CA ILE A 246 11.81 20.83 -14.83
C ILE A 246 11.02 21.46 -13.68
N GLU A 247 10.85 20.76 -12.55
CA GLU A 247 10.24 21.31 -11.33
C GLU A 247 11.01 22.54 -10.84
N ILE A 248 12.35 22.48 -10.79
CA ILE A 248 13.20 23.63 -10.41
C ILE A 248 13.08 24.77 -11.41
N LYS A 249 13.14 24.47 -12.71
CA LYS A 249 12.98 25.44 -13.81
C LYS A 249 11.68 26.23 -13.67
N GLU A 250 10.60 25.58 -13.26
CA GLU A 250 9.27 26.17 -13.11
C GLU A 250 8.98 26.69 -11.68
N GLY A 251 9.95 26.61 -10.75
CA GLY A 251 9.79 27.06 -9.37
C GLY A 251 8.83 26.20 -8.52
N CYS A 252 8.63 24.95 -8.89
CA CYS A 252 7.83 23.97 -8.16
C CYS A 252 8.62 23.34 -7.00
N GLU A 253 7.92 22.82 -6.00
CA GLU A 253 8.56 21.96 -4.99
C GLU A 253 9.07 20.67 -5.64
N ILE A 254 10.33 20.32 -5.37
CA ILE A 254 10.95 19.13 -5.97
C ILE A 254 10.26 17.88 -5.42
N SER A 255 9.72 17.07 -6.33
CA SER A 255 9.22 15.75 -6.00
C SER A 255 10.40 14.87 -5.59
N GLY A 256 10.45 14.51 -4.31
CA GLY A 256 11.47 13.60 -3.78
C GLY A 256 11.49 12.28 -4.56
N GLN A 257 12.68 11.83 -4.97
CA GLN A 257 12.81 10.50 -5.57
C GLN A 257 12.49 9.46 -4.50
N GLN A 258 11.42 8.70 -4.74
CA GLN A 258 11.10 7.54 -3.91
C GLN A 258 12.05 6.40 -4.25
N GLU A 259 13.04 6.17 -3.40
CA GLU A 259 13.87 4.98 -3.49
C GLU A 259 13.15 3.80 -2.85
N GLN A 260 12.90 2.74 -3.63
CA GLN A 260 12.33 1.50 -3.12
C GLN A 260 13.39 0.75 -2.29
N LEU A 261 13.24 0.76 -0.95
CA LEU A 261 14.17 0.07 -0.04
C LEU A 261 13.92 -1.44 -0.02
N ALA A 262 12.66 -1.86 0.00
CA ALA A 262 12.30 -3.27 0.05
C ALA A 262 10.91 -3.54 -0.54
N ARG A 263 10.74 -4.75 -1.10
CA ARG A 263 9.50 -5.21 -1.73
C ARG A 263 9.22 -6.68 -1.39
N ILE A 264 7.97 -7.00 -1.06
CA ILE A 264 7.50 -8.40 -0.97
C ILE A 264 6.01 -8.50 -1.32
N THR A 265 5.59 -9.61 -1.93
CA THR A 265 4.16 -9.91 -2.11
C THR A 265 3.64 -10.74 -0.93
N TYR A 266 2.33 -10.71 -0.67
CA TYR A 266 1.75 -11.60 0.35
C TYR A 266 2.02 -13.07 0.07
N GLN A 267 1.98 -13.52 -1.20
CA GLN A 267 2.31 -14.91 -1.52
C GLN A 267 3.71 -15.27 -1.03
N ARG A 268 4.70 -14.42 -1.33
CA ARG A 268 6.09 -14.67 -0.93
C ARG A 268 6.30 -14.52 0.58
N PHE A 269 5.54 -13.63 1.23
CA PHE A 269 5.62 -13.44 2.67
C PHE A 269 5.07 -14.64 3.43
N PHE A 270 3.81 -15.02 3.20
CA PHE A 270 3.14 -16.07 3.97
C PHE A 270 3.72 -17.46 3.74
N ARG A 271 4.30 -17.73 2.56
CA ARG A 271 5.05 -18.99 2.31
C ARG A 271 6.30 -19.15 3.19
N ARG A 272 6.75 -18.12 3.88
CA ARG A 272 7.91 -18.19 4.78
C ARG A 272 7.55 -18.69 6.18
N TYR A 273 6.26 -18.79 6.51
CA TYR A 273 5.85 -19.39 7.76
C TYR A 273 6.12 -20.90 7.73
N LEU A 274 6.64 -21.44 8.84
CA LEU A 274 6.79 -22.90 8.99
C LEU A 274 5.43 -23.61 8.93
N ARG A 275 4.40 -22.97 9.47
CA ARG A 275 3.02 -23.42 9.38
C ARG A 275 2.10 -22.27 9.04
N LEU A 276 1.18 -22.50 8.11
CA LEU A 276 0.16 -21.54 7.71
C LEU A 276 -1.20 -22.23 7.79
N ALA A 277 -2.19 -21.50 8.30
CA ALA A 277 -3.59 -21.88 8.29
C ALA A 277 -4.44 -20.65 7.99
N GLY A 278 -5.68 -20.86 7.60
CA GLY A 278 -6.62 -19.77 7.41
C GLY A 278 -8.07 -20.21 7.59
N MET A 279 -8.94 -19.24 7.78
CA MET A 279 -10.39 -19.44 7.87
C MET A 279 -11.11 -18.39 7.02
N THR A 280 -12.21 -18.78 6.40
CA THR A 280 -13.10 -17.92 5.59
C THR A 280 -14.37 -18.69 5.26
N GLY A 281 -15.45 -17.98 4.95
CA GLY A 281 -16.69 -18.56 4.44
C GLY A 281 -16.63 -19.01 2.97
N THR A 282 -15.62 -18.59 2.20
CA THR A 282 -15.63 -18.63 0.72
C THR A 282 -14.38 -19.25 0.09
N ALA A 283 -13.61 -20.04 0.84
CA ALA A 283 -12.38 -20.69 0.34
C ALA A 283 -12.61 -21.75 -0.78
N ARG A 284 -13.83 -22.25 -0.97
CA ARG A 284 -14.06 -23.41 -1.87
C ARG A 284 -13.82 -23.03 -3.32
N GLU A 285 -14.23 -21.83 -3.69
CA GLU A 285 -14.11 -21.25 -5.03
C GLU A 285 -12.63 -21.01 -5.39
N VAL A 286 -11.82 -20.61 -4.40
CA VAL A 286 -10.38 -20.30 -4.55
C VAL A 286 -9.44 -21.47 -4.17
N ARG A 287 -9.97 -22.67 -3.91
CA ARG A 287 -9.20 -23.82 -3.38
C ARG A 287 -7.97 -24.21 -4.20
N ARG A 288 -8.06 -24.07 -5.53
CA ARG A 288 -6.96 -24.45 -6.44
C ARG A 288 -5.78 -23.50 -6.27
N GLU A 289 -6.06 -22.21 -6.14
CA GLU A 289 -5.04 -21.19 -5.95
C GLU A 289 -4.36 -21.32 -4.58
N LEU A 290 -5.15 -21.54 -3.52
CA LEU A 290 -4.63 -21.79 -2.16
C LEU A 290 -3.68 -23.01 -2.11
N TRP A 291 -4.01 -24.08 -2.84
CA TRP A 291 -3.14 -25.26 -2.93
C TRP A 291 -1.88 -25.00 -3.78
N THR A 292 -2.02 -24.37 -4.95
CA THR A 292 -0.90 -24.14 -5.86
C THR A 292 0.13 -23.20 -5.28
N ILE A 293 -0.30 -22.14 -4.60
CA ILE A 293 0.58 -21.09 -4.09
C ILE A 293 1.09 -21.43 -2.67
N TYR A 294 0.19 -21.84 -1.78
CA TYR A 294 0.50 -21.98 -0.35
C TYR A 294 0.50 -23.42 0.15
N HIS A 295 0.16 -24.39 -0.72
CA HIS A 295 -0.02 -25.80 -0.35
C HIS A 295 -1.05 -25.97 0.79
N LEU A 296 -2.07 -25.12 0.80
CA LEU A 296 -3.15 -25.17 1.79
C LEU A 296 -4.34 -25.97 1.27
N PRO A 297 -4.66 -27.14 1.87
CA PRO A 297 -5.87 -27.87 1.54
C PRO A 297 -7.09 -27.17 2.15
N VAL A 298 -8.16 -27.04 1.37
CA VAL A 298 -9.43 -26.47 1.84
C VAL A 298 -10.35 -27.57 2.36
N ARG A 299 -10.88 -27.38 3.58
CA ARG A 299 -11.86 -28.27 4.20
C ARG A 299 -13.12 -27.49 4.57
N THR A 300 -14.26 -27.91 4.03
CA THR A 300 -15.56 -27.34 4.38
C THR A 300 -16.01 -27.89 5.73
N ILE A 301 -16.16 -27.00 6.71
CA ILE A 301 -16.71 -27.36 8.02
C ILE A 301 -18.25 -27.32 7.95
N PRO A 302 -18.96 -28.36 8.44
CA PRO A 302 -20.41 -28.35 8.50
C PRO A 302 -20.94 -27.17 9.32
N THR A 303 -22.09 -26.61 8.92
CA THR A 303 -22.74 -25.54 9.67
C THR A 303 -23.34 -26.08 10.96
N ASN A 304 -23.29 -25.29 12.05
CA ASN A 304 -23.88 -25.67 13.34
C ASN A 304 -25.40 -25.92 13.24
N LYS A 305 -26.10 -25.18 12.35
CA LYS A 305 -27.53 -25.37 12.06
C LYS A 305 -27.74 -25.53 10.54
N PRO A 306 -28.79 -26.26 10.11
CA PRO A 306 -29.14 -26.34 8.69
C PRO A 306 -29.45 -24.97 8.10
N VAL A 307 -28.96 -24.70 6.90
CA VAL A 307 -29.18 -23.42 6.20
C VAL A 307 -30.62 -23.35 5.69
N ARG A 308 -31.39 -22.38 6.17
CA ARG A 308 -32.77 -22.08 5.71
C ARG A 308 -32.86 -20.84 4.80
N ARG A 309 -31.70 -20.29 4.40
CA ARG A 309 -31.62 -19.10 3.55
C ARG A 309 -32.12 -19.44 2.13
N SER A 310 -33.15 -18.74 1.67
CA SER A 310 -33.64 -18.83 0.29
C SER A 310 -32.87 -17.86 -0.61
N ARG A 311 -32.23 -18.37 -1.67
CA ARG A 311 -31.59 -17.56 -2.71
C ARG A 311 -32.59 -17.32 -3.84
N GLN A 312 -32.86 -16.05 -4.14
CA GLN A 312 -33.70 -15.64 -5.26
C GLN A 312 -32.88 -15.61 -6.56
N LYS A 313 -33.55 -15.70 -7.72
CA LYS A 313 -32.90 -15.55 -9.03
C LYS A 313 -32.48 -14.10 -9.27
N ASP A 314 -31.43 -13.92 -10.06
CA ASP A 314 -30.96 -12.59 -10.45
C ASP A 314 -32.01 -11.90 -11.33
N SER A 315 -32.17 -10.59 -11.15
CA SER A 315 -33.09 -9.74 -11.95
C SER A 315 -32.26 -8.82 -12.84
N ILE A 316 -32.48 -8.89 -14.15
CA ILE A 316 -31.69 -8.16 -15.16
C ILE A 316 -32.56 -7.04 -15.74
N PHE A 317 -31.98 -5.85 -15.90
CA PHE A 317 -32.66 -4.66 -16.40
C PHE A 317 -31.88 -4.09 -17.60
N LEU A 318 -32.59 -3.46 -18.54
CA LEU A 318 -32.02 -2.90 -19.77
C LEU A 318 -31.11 -1.70 -19.49
N ASP A 319 -31.47 -0.86 -18.51
CA ASP A 319 -30.74 0.35 -18.17
C ASP A 319 -30.55 0.52 -16.65
N LYS A 320 -29.55 1.32 -16.27
CA LYS A 320 -29.21 1.58 -14.86
C LYS A 320 -30.34 2.28 -14.11
N LYS A 321 -31.06 3.21 -14.74
CA LYS A 321 -32.11 4.01 -14.09
C LYS A 321 -33.27 3.10 -13.67
N THR A 322 -33.73 2.23 -14.57
CA THR A 322 -34.78 1.24 -14.29
C THR A 322 -34.33 0.26 -13.21
N LYS A 323 -33.07 -0.22 -13.26
CA LYS A 323 -32.49 -1.08 -12.22
C LYS A 323 -32.57 -0.43 -10.83
N TRP A 324 -32.09 0.81 -10.70
CA TRP A 324 -32.03 1.49 -9.41
C TRP A 324 -33.42 1.84 -8.85
N SER A 325 -34.34 2.29 -9.70
CA SER A 325 -35.74 2.49 -9.29
C SER A 325 -36.40 1.19 -8.83
N ALA A 326 -36.17 0.07 -9.52
CA ALA A 326 -36.70 -1.23 -9.12
C ALA A 326 -36.11 -1.73 -7.78
N ILE A 327 -34.81 -1.48 -7.55
CA ILE A 327 -34.16 -1.78 -6.26
C ILE A 327 -34.79 -0.96 -5.13
N ALA A 328 -34.95 0.36 -5.30
CA ALA A 328 -35.55 1.22 -4.28
C ALA A 328 -36.99 0.82 -3.95
N ALA A 329 -37.82 0.55 -4.97
CA ALA A 329 -39.19 0.07 -4.78
C ALA A 329 -39.23 -1.29 -4.05
N ARG A 330 -38.30 -2.21 -4.38
CA ARG A 330 -38.18 -3.50 -3.70
C ARG A 330 -37.79 -3.35 -2.23
N ILE A 331 -36.86 -2.44 -1.92
CA ILE A 331 -36.45 -2.16 -0.54
C ILE A 331 -37.65 -1.64 0.24
N LYS A 332 -38.37 -0.64 -0.28
CA LYS A 332 -39.59 -0.09 0.35
C LYS A 332 -40.59 -1.20 0.69
N GLY A 333 -40.97 -2.03 -0.28
CA GLY A 333 -41.92 -3.13 -0.04
C GLY A 333 -41.43 -4.23 0.92
N LEU A 334 -40.12 -4.33 1.20
CA LEU A 334 -39.58 -5.20 2.25
C LEU A 334 -39.63 -4.52 3.61
N VAL A 335 -39.30 -3.23 3.66
CA VAL A 335 -39.33 -2.40 4.88
C VAL A 335 -40.77 -2.23 5.39
N ASP A 336 -41.74 -2.05 4.50
CA ASP A 336 -43.18 -2.00 4.85
C ASP A 336 -43.67 -3.29 5.53
N LYS A 337 -42.94 -4.40 5.34
CA LYS A 337 -43.17 -5.70 6.00
C LYS A 337 -42.25 -5.92 7.20
N GLU A 338 -41.67 -4.85 7.72
CA GLU A 338 -40.71 -4.80 8.83
C GLU A 338 -39.41 -5.60 8.59
N ARG A 339 -39.09 -5.97 7.34
CA ARG A 339 -37.92 -6.82 7.06
C ARG A 339 -36.63 -5.98 7.00
N PRO A 340 -35.56 -6.37 7.71
CA PRO A 340 -34.26 -5.74 7.55
C PRO A 340 -33.69 -6.01 6.16
N VAL A 341 -32.97 -5.04 5.62
CA VAL A 341 -32.36 -5.11 4.28
C VAL A 341 -30.91 -4.63 4.34
N LEU A 342 -29.99 -5.46 3.86
CA LEU A 342 -28.61 -5.10 3.57
C LEU A 342 -28.42 -5.04 2.05
N VAL A 343 -27.91 -3.92 1.54
CA VAL A 343 -27.63 -3.70 0.11
C VAL A 343 -26.13 -3.55 -0.07
N GLY A 344 -25.55 -4.33 -0.97
CA GLY A 344 -24.15 -4.21 -1.36
C GLY A 344 -23.99 -3.40 -2.64
N THR A 345 -23.13 -2.38 -2.62
CA THR A 345 -22.73 -1.57 -3.78
C THR A 345 -21.25 -1.74 -4.09
N ARG A 346 -20.83 -1.43 -5.32
CA ARG A 346 -19.44 -1.55 -5.79
C ARG A 346 -18.66 -0.23 -5.78
N SER A 347 -19.35 0.89 -5.62
CA SER A 347 -18.74 2.21 -5.61
C SER A 347 -19.50 3.13 -4.66
N VAL A 348 -18.81 4.16 -4.19
CA VAL A 348 -19.40 5.20 -3.34
C VAL A 348 -20.50 5.95 -4.09
N GLU A 349 -20.28 6.25 -5.37
CA GLU A 349 -21.27 6.87 -6.26
C GLU A 349 -22.58 6.07 -6.34
N ASP A 350 -22.49 4.74 -6.50
CA ASP A 350 -23.67 3.87 -6.54
C ASP A 350 -24.42 3.88 -5.19
N SER A 351 -23.70 4.00 -4.08
CA SER A 351 -24.28 4.05 -2.73
C SER A 351 -24.98 5.39 -2.45
N GLU A 352 -24.40 6.50 -2.90
CA GLU A 352 -24.97 7.84 -2.79
C GLU A 352 -26.22 7.97 -3.66
N LEU A 353 -26.16 7.47 -4.90
CA LEU A 353 -27.31 7.40 -5.79
C LEU A 353 -28.47 6.62 -5.17
N LEU A 354 -28.19 5.45 -4.59
CA LEU A 354 -29.22 4.66 -3.91
C LEU A 354 -29.75 5.39 -2.67
N SER A 355 -28.88 6.05 -1.91
CA SER A 355 -29.25 6.83 -0.72
C SER A 355 -30.23 7.96 -1.07
N GLU A 356 -30.00 8.68 -2.17
CA GLU A 356 -30.93 9.69 -2.64
C GLU A 356 -32.29 9.10 -3.01
N LEU A 357 -32.30 7.96 -3.72
CA LEU A 357 -33.53 7.29 -4.14
C LEU A 357 -34.34 6.78 -2.94
N LEU A 358 -33.68 6.23 -1.93
CA LEU A 358 -34.31 5.79 -0.69
C LEU A 358 -34.89 6.97 0.09
N THR A 359 -34.18 8.11 0.16
CA THR A 359 -34.69 9.35 0.76
C THR A 359 -35.95 9.84 0.05
N ARG A 360 -35.97 9.85 -1.29
CA ARG A 360 -37.16 10.21 -2.09
C ARG A 360 -38.34 9.25 -1.89
N HIS A 361 -38.08 8.03 -1.41
CA HIS A 361 -39.10 7.03 -1.11
C HIS A 361 -39.48 6.98 0.37
N GLU A 362 -38.96 7.92 1.17
CA GLU A 362 -39.17 8.05 2.63
C GLU A 362 -38.67 6.83 3.42
N VAL A 363 -37.64 6.16 2.91
CA VAL A 363 -37.02 5.00 3.57
C VAL A 363 -35.81 5.45 4.37
N VAL A 364 -35.92 5.36 5.71
CA VAL A 364 -34.79 5.60 6.62
C VAL A 364 -33.74 4.52 6.43
N HIS A 365 -32.49 4.92 6.19
CA HIS A 365 -31.39 4.02 5.89
C HIS A 365 -30.06 4.56 6.42
N GLN A 366 -29.04 3.70 6.41
CA GLN A 366 -27.67 4.04 6.81
C GLN A 366 -26.70 3.61 5.72
N VAL A 367 -25.67 4.42 5.44
CA VAL A 367 -24.65 4.15 4.42
C VAL A 367 -23.30 3.90 5.10
N LEU A 368 -22.61 2.84 4.66
CA LEU A 368 -21.28 2.43 5.12
C LEU A 368 -20.33 2.48 3.93
N ASN A 369 -19.25 3.26 4.05
CA ASN A 369 -18.30 3.53 2.97
C ASN A 369 -16.88 3.04 3.29
N ALA A 370 -16.73 2.11 4.24
CA ALA A 370 -15.45 1.54 4.66
C ALA A 370 -14.41 2.58 5.10
N ARG A 371 -14.85 3.70 5.71
CA ARG A 371 -13.99 4.78 6.19
C ARG A 371 -13.87 4.84 7.71
N GLN A 372 -14.80 4.23 8.47
CA GLN A 372 -14.85 4.34 9.94
C GLN A 372 -15.17 3.00 10.64
N ASP A 373 -14.16 2.14 10.80
CA ASP A 373 -14.32 0.76 11.28
C ASP A 373 -15.16 0.59 12.57
N ALA A 374 -14.92 1.40 13.61
CA ALA A 374 -15.59 1.23 14.91
C ALA A 374 -17.07 1.66 14.90
N ARG A 375 -17.39 2.76 14.22
CA ARG A 375 -18.78 3.26 14.08
C ARG A 375 -19.58 2.36 13.16
N GLU A 376 -18.98 1.91 12.07
CA GLU A 376 -19.59 0.98 11.13
C GLU A 376 -19.93 -0.37 11.80
N ALA A 377 -19.05 -0.88 12.68
CA ALA A 377 -19.34 -2.09 13.45
C ALA A 377 -20.60 -1.96 14.33
N GLN A 378 -20.83 -0.80 14.96
CA GLN A 378 -22.05 -0.56 15.75
C GLN A 378 -23.31 -0.49 14.88
N ILE A 379 -23.19 0.03 13.66
CA ILE A 379 -24.27 0.07 12.68
C ILE A 379 -24.61 -1.36 12.22
N ILE A 380 -23.60 -2.14 11.83
CA ILE A 380 -23.77 -3.53 11.38
C ILE A 380 -24.41 -4.38 12.48
N ALA A 381 -24.00 -4.20 13.74
CA ALA A 381 -24.61 -4.92 14.88
C ALA A 381 -26.12 -4.67 15.03
N ARG A 382 -26.62 -3.54 14.50
CA ARG A 382 -28.04 -3.16 14.52
C ARG A 382 -28.76 -3.44 13.19
N ALA A 383 -28.05 -3.81 12.13
CA ALA A 383 -28.61 -4.00 10.78
C ALA A 383 -29.69 -5.11 10.71
N GLY A 384 -29.70 -6.04 11.66
CA GLY A 384 -30.72 -7.09 11.78
C GLY A 384 -32.04 -6.67 12.46
N LYS A 385 -32.15 -5.43 12.93
CA LYS A 385 -33.37 -4.94 13.59
C LYS A 385 -34.51 -4.70 12.59
N LYS A 386 -35.76 -4.76 13.07
CA LYS A 386 -36.96 -4.54 12.25
C LYS A 386 -36.84 -3.26 11.42
N ALA A 387 -37.29 -3.33 10.16
CA ALA A 387 -37.35 -2.22 9.22
C ALA A 387 -36.01 -1.45 9.01
N THR A 388 -34.87 -2.05 9.36
CA THR A 388 -33.56 -1.38 9.22
C THR A 388 -32.99 -1.60 7.83
N VAL A 389 -32.59 -0.52 7.15
CA VAL A 389 -31.91 -0.57 5.86
C VAL A 389 -30.46 -0.12 6.02
N THR A 390 -29.54 -0.94 5.53
CA THR A 390 -28.11 -0.66 5.52
C THR A 390 -27.58 -0.81 4.10
N VAL A 391 -26.91 0.22 3.59
CA VAL A 391 -26.20 0.21 2.31
C VAL A 391 -24.72 0.12 2.63
N ALA A 392 -24.05 -0.89 2.09
CA ALA A 392 -22.63 -1.15 2.31
C ALA A 392 -21.88 -1.14 0.98
N THR A 393 -20.89 -0.27 0.90
CA THR A 393 -20.00 -0.14 -0.26
C THR A 393 -18.72 -0.92 -0.02
N ASN A 394 -18.32 -1.73 -0.99
CA ASN A 394 -16.99 -2.35 -1.05
C ASN A 394 -15.97 -1.48 -1.76
#